data_AF-A0A2P6TF79-F1
#
_entry.id   AF-A0A2P6TF79-F1
#
_cell.length_a   1.000
_cell.length_b   1.000
_cell.length_c   1.000
_cell.angle_alpha   90.00
_cell.angle_beta   90.00
_cell.angle_gamma   90.00
#
_symmetry.space_group_name_H-M   'P 1'
#
loop_
_entity.id
_entity.type
_entity.pdbx_description
1 polymer ?
#
loop_
_entity_poly.entity_id
_entity_poly.type
_entity_poly.pdbx_seq_one_letter_code
_entity_poly.pdbx_strand_id
1 'polypeptide(L)'
;MASRTLLCWDFDWSLIEENTDTWVLQQLGADAFYRAGRQAGTQWTRLMDECLEKAASQLGRTPADVQAALHATPFHPELVALLRRVAATSGGGGSSSCGGSDSNGNGSGSSAIDVAVISDANTVYIETILTHHGLSPAVLEVHSNPAEWRGGALRVAPYHTAPHGCRHCPSNLCKGQVLASLLQRQAAAGLRYDRVLYVGDGKGDYCPSALLLHGSQHWHAAGGAAIAAGCAASSNPATNGAAATAAQRGDSNAPAPAPCGSGSNRVFARESYPDGLPCSLWVMLRTEAAGNSGSGSGGSSAGGGSSSTPTSGQAAAAAAGGEAAAAGHAAGRQARVVPWSQPEELAGLLLKELQLS
;
A
#
# COMPACT_ATOMS: atom_id res chain seq x y z
N MET A 1 3.98 -2.03 27.81
CA MET A 1 4.29 -2.92 26.67
C MET A 1 5.24 -2.18 25.75
N ALA A 2 6.20 -2.85 25.13
CA ALA A 2 7.05 -2.22 24.12
C ALA A 2 6.16 -1.74 22.95
N SER A 3 6.45 -0.55 22.43
CA SER A 3 5.72 0.00 21.29
C SER A 3 5.87 -0.91 20.07
N ARG A 4 4.83 -1.10 19.28
CA ARG A 4 4.85 -1.90 18.05
C ARG A 4 4.31 -1.14 16.86
N THR A 5 5.07 -1.10 15.78
CA THR A 5 4.71 -0.41 14.53
C THR A 5 4.46 -1.45 13.43
N LEU A 6 3.37 -1.29 12.70
CA LEU A 6 3.16 -1.97 11.42
C LEU A 6 3.60 -1.04 10.29
N LEU A 7 4.56 -1.48 9.48
CA LEU A 7 4.97 -0.81 8.25
C LEU A 7 4.37 -1.57 7.06
N CYS A 8 3.34 -0.99 6.46
CA CYS A 8 2.64 -1.53 5.30
C CYS A 8 3.15 -0.88 4.01
N TRP A 9 3.35 -1.69 2.98
CA TRP A 9 3.84 -1.27 1.67
C TRP A 9 2.87 -1.68 0.57
N ASP A 10 2.56 -0.75 -0.33
CA ASP A 10 2.42 -1.16 -1.73
C ASP A 10 3.78 -1.58 -2.29
N PHE A 11 3.77 -2.38 -3.36
CA PHE A 11 4.96 -2.94 -3.96
C PHE A 11 5.43 -2.13 -5.17
N ASP A 12 4.72 -2.24 -6.29
CA ASP A 12 5.01 -1.53 -7.54
C ASP A 12 5.03 -0.02 -7.32
N TRP A 13 6.03 0.68 -7.89
CA TRP A 13 6.27 2.12 -7.73
C TRP A 13 6.36 2.67 -6.29
N SER A 14 6.40 1.79 -5.29
CA SER A 14 6.44 2.14 -3.87
C SER A 14 7.63 1.52 -3.17
N LEU A 15 7.70 0.18 -3.09
CA LEU A 15 8.85 -0.53 -2.54
C LEU A 15 9.93 -0.78 -3.60
N ILE A 16 9.52 -0.98 -4.85
CA ILE A 16 10.38 -1.12 -6.01
C ILE A 16 10.14 0.01 -7.01
N GLU A 17 11.11 0.27 -7.89
CA GLU A 17 11.07 1.39 -8.84
C GLU A 17 10.50 1.00 -10.21
N GLU A 18 9.51 0.10 -10.23
CA GLU A 18 8.82 -0.32 -11.45
C GLU A 18 7.39 -0.82 -11.18
N ASN A 19 6.61 -0.96 -12.25
CA ASN A 19 5.40 -1.78 -12.28
C ASN A 19 5.75 -3.20 -12.75
N THR A 20 5.63 -4.19 -11.87
CA THR A 20 6.07 -5.57 -12.14
C THR A 20 5.28 -6.24 -13.25
N ASP A 21 3.97 -5.98 -13.33
CA ASP A 21 3.12 -6.50 -14.40
C ASP A 21 3.63 -6.06 -15.78
N THR A 22 3.84 -4.76 -15.99
CA THR A 22 4.32 -4.25 -17.28
C THR A 22 5.79 -4.56 -17.52
N TRP A 23 6.63 -4.48 -16.49
CA TRP A 23 8.06 -4.80 -16.57
C TRP A 23 8.28 -6.23 -17.06
N VAL A 24 7.65 -7.21 -16.40
CA VAL A 24 7.82 -8.62 -16.77
C VAL A 24 7.31 -8.86 -18.19
N LEU A 25 6.14 -8.33 -18.57
CA LEU A 25 5.63 -8.52 -19.93
C LEU A 25 6.57 -7.91 -20.99
N GLN A 26 7.18 -6.76 -20.71
CA GLN A 26 8.17 -6.15 -21.61
C GLN A 26 9.42 -7.02 -21.74
N GLN A 27 9.98 -7.51 -20.61
CA GLN A 27 11.16 -8.39 -20.62
C GLN A 27 10.90 -9.71 -21.38
N LEU A 28 9.66 -10.21 -21.33
CA LEU A 28 9.24 -11.39 -22.07
C LEU A 28 8.93 -11.10 -23.55
N GLY A 29 8.88 -9.83 -23.98
CA GLY A 29 8.47 -9.43 -25.32
C GLY A 29 6.97 -9.64 -25.60
N ALA A 30 6.15 -9.61 -24.54
CA ALA A 30 4.70 -9.83 -24.58
C ALA A 30 3.88 -8.52 -24.74
N ASP A 31 4.53 -7.39 -25.06
CA ASP A 31 3.90 -6.07 -25.19
C ASP A 31 2.74 -6.03 -26.20
N ALA A 32 2.80 -6.85 -27.24
CA ALA A 32 1.75 -6.93 -28.25
C ALA A 32 0.46 -7.52 -27.66
N PHE A 33 0.56 -8.56 -26.82
CA PHE A 33 -0.60 -9.17 -26.15
C PHE A 33 -1.21 -8.20 -25.15
N TYR A 34 -0.36 -7.53 -24.37
CA TYR A 34 -0.78 -6.50 -23.43
C TYR A 34 -1.55 -5.38 -24.12
N ARG A 35 -0.97 -4.78 -25.18
CA ARG A 35 -1.61 -3.69 -25.93
C ARG A 35 -2.95 -4.11 -26.54
N ALA A 36 -3.01 -5.30 -27.14
CA ALA A 36 -4.25 -5.82 -27.72
C ALA A 36 -5.35 -6.02 -26.66
N GLY A 37 -5.02 -6.59 -25.50
CA GLY A 37 -6.00 -6.81 -24.45
C GLY A 37 -6.41 -5.53 -23.71
N ARG A 38 -5.51 -4.54 -23.58
CA ARG A 38 -5.89 -3.19 -23.12
C ARG A 38 -6.90 -2.53 -24.07
N GLN A 39 -6.68 -2.63 -25.39
CA GLN A 39 -7.62 -2.11 -26.39
C GLN A 39 -8.97 -2.81 -26.36
N ALA A 40 -8.99 -4.11 -26.04
CA ALA A 40 -10.22 -4.89 -25.87
C ALA A 40 -10.98 -4.58 -24.56
N GLY A 41 -10.41 -3.78 -23.65
CA GLY A 41 -11.03 -3.48 -22.36
C GLY A 41 -11.05 -4.66 -21.39
N THR A 42 -10.12 -5.62 -21.54
CA THR A 42 -10.02 -6.78 -20.65
C THR A 42 -9.72 -6.31 -19.22
N GLN A 43 -10.42 -6.88 -18.24
CA GLN A 43 -10.14 -6.64 -16.82
C GLN A 43 -8.67 -6.96 -16.49
N TRP A 44 -8.03 -6.13 -15.67
CA TRP A 44 -6.57 -6.15 -15.45
C TRP A 44 -5.99 -7.51 -15.08
N THR A 45 -6.50 -8.15 -14.02
CA THR A 45 -6.03 -9.46 -13.56
C THR A 45 -6.18 -10.54 -14.64
N ARG A 46 -7.32 -10.56 -15.34
CA ARG A 46 -7.52 -11.47 -16.49
C ARG A 46 -6.53 -11.17 -17.60
N LEU A 47 -6.28 -9.89 -17.89
CA LEU A 47 -5.33 -9.49 -18.92
C LEU A 47 -3.92 -10.00 -18.60
N MET A 48 -3.47 -9.87 -17.35
CA MET A 48 -2.16 -10.37 -16.93
C MET A 48 -2.07 -11.89 -17.06
N ASP A 49 -3.09 -12.63 -16.58
CA ASP A 49 -3.18 -14.09 -16.73
C ASP A 49 -3.09 -14.52 -18.21
N GLU A 50 -3.87 -13.89 -19.09
CA GLU A 50 -3.85 -14.18 -20.52
C GLU A 50 -2.51 -13.82 -21.18
N CYS A 51 -1.88 -12.71 -20.78
CA CYS A 51 -0.59 -12.32 -21.35
C CYS A 51 0.51 -13.31 -20.98
N LEU A 52 0.53 -13.80 -19.74
CA LEU A 52 1.50 -14.79 -19.27
C LEU A 52 1.26 -16.17 -19.91
N GLU A 53 0.00 -16.58 -20.08
CA GLU A 53 -0.35 -17.79 -20.81
C GLU A 53 0.08 -17.72 -22.28
N LYS A 54 -0.14 -16.57 -22.95
CA LYS A 54 0.29 -16.35 -24.34
C LYS A 54 1.82 -16.24 -24.46
N ALA A 55 2.49 -15.63 -23.49
CA ALA A 55 3.96 -15.59 -23.45
C ALA A 55 4.54 -17.01 -23.38
N ALA A 56 3.98 -17.89 -22.54
CA ALA A 56 4.43 -19.28 -22.47
C ALA A 56 4.09 -20.06 -23.75
N SER A 57 2.83 -20.03 -24.19
CA SER A 57 2.34 -20.89 -25.28
C SER A 57 2.73 -20.44 -26.68
N GLN A 58 2.86 -19.13 -26.93
CA GLN A 58 3.11 -18.57 -28.27
C GLN A 58 4.54 -18.05 -28.45
N LEU A 59 5.18 -17.56 -27.38
CA LEU A 59 6.56 -17.07 -27.43
C LEU A 59 7.57 -18.07 -26.86
N GLY A 60 7.10 -19.20 -26.30
CA GLY A 60 7.96 -20.21 -25.71
C GLY A 60 8.66 -19.76 -24.43
N ARG A 61 8.12 -18.74 -23.74
CA ARG A 61 8.71 -18.23 -22.49
C ARG A 61 8.56 -19.23 -21.36
N THR A 62 9.64 -19.39 -20.61
CA THR A 62 9.77 -20.38 -19.54
C THR A 62 9.64 -19.72 -18.17
N PRO A 63 9.41 -20.52 -17.11
CA PRO A 63 9.49 -20.02 -15.74
C PRO A 63 10.83 -19.33 -15.40
N ALA A 64 11.94 -19.81 -15.99
CA ALA A 64 13.25 -19.21 -15.81
C ALA A 64 13.36 -17.81 -16.45
N ASP A 65 12.70 -17.57 -17.59
CA ASP A 65 12.66 -16.25 -18.22
C ASP A 65 11.89 -15.24 -17.35
N VAL A 66 10.76 -15.68 -16.77
CA VAL A 66 9.99 -14.86 -15.82
C VAL A 66 10.82 -14.55 -14.58
N GLN A 67 11.49 -15.55 -14.02
CA GLN A 67 12.37 -15.35 -12.86
C GLN A 67 13.53 -14.39 -13.17
N ALA A 68 14.15 -14.50 -14.34
CA ALA A 68 15.20 -13.60 -14.78
C ALA A 68 14.70 -12.15 -14.92
N ALA A 69 13.49 -11.96 -15.47
CA ALA A 69 12.85 -10.65 -15.55
C ALA A 69 12.62 -10.05 -14.15
N LEU A 70 12.15 -10.85 -13.19
CA LEU A 70 11.92 -10.44 -11.81
C LEU A 70 13.23 -10.09 -11.08
N HIS A 71 14.30 -10.87 -11.27
CA HIS A 71 15.61 -10.54 -10.70
C HIS A 71 16.19 -9.23 -11.27
N ALA A 72 15.81 -8.85 -12.49
CA ALA A 72 16.24 -7.61 -13.12
C ALA A 72 15.41 -6.39 -12.70
N THR A 73 14.31 -6.57 -11.94
CA THR A 73 13.45 -5.46 -11.51
C THR A 73 14.23 -4.46 -10.65
N PRO A 74 14.20 -3.15 -10.98
CA PRO A 74 14.88 -2.14 -10.19
C PRO A 74 14.40 -2.07 -8.73
N PHE A 75 15.32 -2.29 -7.79
CA PHE A 75 15.08 -2.14 -6.36
C PHE A 75 16.15 -1.21 -5.78
N HIS A 76 15.72 -0.04 -5.31
CA HIS A 76 16.64 0.96 -4.79
C HIS A 76 17.44 0.45 -3.57
N PRO A 77 18.79 0.54 -3.57
CA PRO A 77 19.62 -0.02 -2.50
C PRO A 77 19.30 0.49 -1.09
N GLU A 78 18.90 1.76 -0.95
CA GLU A 78 18.55 2.35 0.34
C GLU A 78 17.28 1.74 0.95
N LEU A 79 16.30 1.37 0.12
CA LEU A 79 15.10 0.67 0.61
C LEU A 79 15.41 -0.77 1.01
N VAL A 80 16.31 -1.44 0.27
CA VAL A 80 16.83 -2.76 0.66
C VAL A 80 17.56 -2.67 2.01
N ALA A 81 18.41 -1.65 2.19
CA ALA A 81 19.13 -1.43 3.44
C ALA A 81 18.19 -1.13 4.62
N LEU A 82 17.16 -0.31 4.40
CA LEU A 82 16.10 -0.04 5.36
C LEU A 82 15.42 -1.35 5.83
N LEU A 83 14.96 -2.20 4.90
CA LEU A 83 14.28 -3.44 5.27
C LEU A 83 15.18 -4.43 6.01
N ARG A 84 16.48 -4.47 5.68
CA ARG A 84 17.46 -5.26 6.45
C ARG A 84 17.63 -4.76 7.88
N ARG A 85 17.66 -3.43 8.08
CA ARG A 85 17.69 -2.84 9.43
C ARG A 85 16.41 -3.16 10.21
N VAL A 86 15.26 -3.09 9.56
CA VAL A 86 13.97 -3.48 10.17
C VAL A 86 14.00 -4.96 10.58
N ALA A 87 14.46 -5.87 9.72
CA ALA A 87 14.56 -7.29 10.06
C ALA A 87 15.45 -7.56 11.28
N ALA A 88 16.52 -6.78 11.44
CA ALA A 88 17.42 -6.89 12.59
C ALA A 88 16.78 -6.45 13.92
N THR A 89 15.71 -5.65 13.90
CA THR A 89 14.99 -5.25 15.12
C THR A 89 13.83 -6.19 15.46
N SER A 90 13.29 -6.92 14.48
CA SER A 90 12.17 -7.85 14.65
C SER A 90 12.56 -9.24 15.19
N GLY A 91 13.85 -9.47 15.47
CA GLY A 91 14.47 -10.77 15.82
C GLY A 91 14.14 -11.36 17.21
N GLY A 92 12.91 -11.25 17.70
CA GLY A 92 12.47 -11.78 19.00
C GLY A 92 11.41 -12.88 18.95
N GLY A 93 11.19 -13.54 17.81
CA GLY A 93 10.05 -14.45 17.61
C GLY A 93 10.36 -15.72 16.81
N GLY A 94 11.39 -16.49 17.19
CA GLY A 94 11.67 -17.80 16.60
C GLY A 94 12.89 -18.48 17.24
N SER A 95 12.64 -19.53 18.02
CA SER A 95 13.59 -20.22 18.93
C SER A 95 14.79 -20.92 18.25
N SER A 96 16.04 -20.68 18.71
CA SER A 96 16.83 -21.63 19.54
C SER A 96 18.37 -21.37 19.58
N SER A 97 18.86 -21.25 20.82
CA SER A 97 20.18 -21.61 21.41
C SER A 97 21.52 -21.19 20.78
N CYS A 98 22.23 -20.27 21.45
CA CYS A 98 23.38 -20.58 22.32
C CYS A 98 23.72 -19.38 23.21
N GLY A 99 23.98 -19.65 24.49
CA GLY A 99 24.16 -18.63 25.53
C GLY A 99 25.46 -17.82 25.39
N GLY A 100 25.35 -16.53 25.70
CA GLY A 100 26.45 -15.62 25.98
C GLY A 100 25.93 -14.57 26.95
N SER A 101 26.33 -14.69 28.22
CA SER A 101 25.96 -13.78 29.30
C SER A 101 26.85 -12.56 29.30
N ASP A 102 26.53 -11.57 28.47
CA ASP A 102 27.15 -10.25 28.57
C ASP A 102 26.14 -9.28 29.17
N SER A 103 26.21 -9.17 30.50
CA SER A 103 25.46 -8.19 31.29
C SER A 103 26.15 -6.83 31.17
N ASN A 104 25.87 -6.09 30.10
CA ASN A 104 26.02 -4.63 30.08
C ASN A 104 25.36 -4.03 28.85
N GLY A 105 24.32 -3.21 29.02
CA GLY A 105 23.76 -2.47 27.90
C GLY A 105 22.35 -1.96 28.16
N ASN A 106 22.27 -0.78 28.76
CA ASN A 106 21.24 0.25 28.58
C ASN A 106 19.98 -0.22 27.84
N GLY A 107 18.90 -0.49 28.59
CA GLY A 107 17.59 -0.86 28.05
C GLY A 107 16.99 0.28 27.24
N SER A 108 17.47 0.45 26.01
CA SER A 108 16.78 1.23 24.99
C SER A 108 15.50 0.47 24.67
N GLY A 109 14.35 1.09 24.92
CA GLY A 109 13.04 0.50 24.66
C GLY A 109 12.81 0.31 23.16
N SER A 110 13.43 -0.71 22.57
CA SER A 110 13.33 -1.00 21.13
C SER A 110 11.89 -1.29 20.76
N SER A 111 11.35 -0.44 19.87
CA SER A 111 10.03 -0.61 19.28
C SER A 111 10.08 -1.75 18.27
N ALA A 112 9.20 -2.75 18.40
CA ALA A 112 9.11 -3.84 17.43
C ALA A 112 8.47 -3.33 16.13
N ILE A 113 8.95 -3.80 14.98
CA ILE A 113 8.47 -3.38 13.67
C ILE A 113 8.09 -4.64 12.89
N ASP A 114 6.83 -4.71 12.45
CA ASP A 114 6.40 -5.73 11.50
C ASP A 114 6.21 -5.10 10.13
N VAL A 115 6.59 -5.81 9.08
CA VAL A 115 6.43 -5.35 7.70
C VAL A 115 5.37 -6.19 7.01
N ALA A 116 4.40 -5.56 6.35
CA ALA A 116 3.44 -6.24 5.50
C ALA A 116 3.43 -5.63 4.10
N VAL A 117 3.26 -6.45 3.07
CA VAL A 117 3.07 -5.99 1.68
C VAL A 117 1.61 -6.22 1.30
N ILE A 118 0.94 -5.19 0.80
CA ILE A 118 -0.44 -5.24 0.28
C ILE A 118 -0.42 -4.64 -1.12
N SER A 119 -0.48 -5.46 -2.16
CA SER A 119 -0.24 -4.99 -3.53
C SER A 119 -1.10 -5.66 -4.59
N ASP A 120 -1.41 -4.92 -5.65
CA ASP A 120 -2.15 -5.37 -6.83
C ASP A 120 -1.31 -6.17 -7.84
N ALA A 121 -0.02 -6.40 -7.57
CA ALA A 121 0.84 -7.32 -8.33
C ALA A 121 0.38 -8.79 -8.13
N ASN A 122 1.32 -9.74 -8.05
CA ASN A 122 0.99 -11.12 -7.64
C ASN A 122 2.03 -11.73 -6.68
N THR A 123 1.56 -12.72 -5.93
CA THR A 123 2.36 -13.44 -4.90
C THR A 123 3.70 -13.98 -5.43
N VAL A 124 3.72 -14.67 -6.57
CA VAL A 124 4.96 -15.22 -7.14
C VAL A 124 5.97 -14.11 -7.48
N TYR A 125 5.52 -12.99 -8.04
CA TYR A 125 6.41 -11.86 -8.36
C TYR A 125 7.05 -11.28 -7.10
N ILE A 126 6.23 -10.91 -6.13
CA ILE A 126 6.67 -10.28 -4.88
C ILE A 126 7.64 -11.20 -4.13
N GLU A 127 7.26 -12.47 -3.94
CA GLU A 127 8.06 -13.44 -3.20
C GLU A 127 9.40 -13.74 -3.89
N THR A 128 9.41 -13.81 -5.22
CA THR A 128 10.64 -14.03 -6.00
C THR A 128 11.61 -12.85 -5.83
N ILE A 129 11.12 -11.62 -5.97
CA ILE A 129 11.94 -10.41 -5.81
C ILE A 129 12.47 -10.30 -4.37
N LEU A 130 11.60 -10.45 -3.37
CA LEU A 130 12.02 -10.41 -1.96
C LEU A 130 13.08 -11.47 -1.65
N THR A 131 12.91 -12.70 -2.16
CA THR A 131 13.86 -13.79 -1.97
C THR A 131 15.19 -13.50 -2.64
N HIS A 132 15.18 -12.97 -3.86
CA HIS A 132 16.39 -12.59 -4.60
C HIS A 132 17.26 -11.60 -3.82
N HIS A 133 16.64 -10.65 -3.12
CA HIS A 133 17.35 -9.64 -2.32
C HIS A 133 17.62 -10.05 -0.85
N GLY A 134 17.21 -11.25 -0.45
CA GLY A 134 17.35 -11.75 0.92
C GLY A 134 16.45 -11.04 1.94
N LEU A 135 15.29 -10.56 1.49
CA LEU A 135 14.35 -9.74 2.28
C LEU A 135 13.12 -10.52 2.77
N SER A 136 12.92 -11.77 2.34
CA SER A 136 11.79 -12.59 2.79
C SER A 136 11.65 -12.66 4.33
N PRO A 137 12.74 -12.81 5.11
CA PRO A 137 12.64 -12.80 6.58
C PRO A 137 12.22 -11.45 7.19
N ALA A 138 12.32 -10.36 6.45
CA ALA A 138 11.93 -9.03 6.90
C ALA A 138 10.41 -8.80 6.81
N VAL A 139 9.70 -9.58 5.99
CA VAL A 139 8.29 -9.38 5.66
C VAL A 139 7.44 -10.42 6.41
N LEU A 140 6.55 -9.93 7.27
CA LEU A 140 5.64 -10.74 8.08
C LEU A 140 4.57 -11.42 7.21
N GLU A 141 3.88 -10.64 6.37
CA GLU A 141 2.80 -11.15 5.50
C GLU A 141 2.82 -10.43 4.14
N VAL A 142 2.52 -11.18 3.07
CA VAL A 142 2.26 -10.65 1.72
C VAL A 142 0.80 -10.92 1.36
N HIS A 143 0.09 -9.87 0.97
CA HIS A 143 -1.29 -9.91 0.49
C HIS A 143 -1.37 -9.36 -0.93
N SER A 144 -1.54 -10.24 -1.91
CA SER A 144 -1.59 -9.87 -3.32
C SER A 144 -2.38 -10.90 -4.12
N ASN A 145 -2.62 -10.65 -5.41
CA ASN A 145 -3.30 -11.60 -6.27
C ASN A 145 -2.56 -12.95 -6.25
N PRO A 146 -3.23 -14.08 -5.92
CA PRO A 146 -2.58 -15.38 -5.94
C PRO A 146 -2.11 -15.73 -7.35
N ALA A 147 -0.91 -16.30 -7.44
CA ALA A 147 -0.38 -16.83 -8.69
C ALA A 147 0.26 -18.20 -8.48
N GLU A 148 0.17 -19.06 -9.49
CA GLU A 148 0.74 -20.41 -9.46
C GLU A 148 1.22 -20.86 -10.84
N TRP A 149 2.26 -21.69 -10.85
CA TRP A 149 2.74 -22.31 -12.08
C TRP A 149 1.83 -23.47 -12.48
N ARG A 150 1.22 -23.39 -13.66
CA ARG A 150 0.35 -24.44 -14.19
C ARG A 150 0.65 -24.66 -15.67
N GLY A 151 1.07 -25.87 -16.01
CA GLY A 151 1.36 -26.23 -17.41
C GLY A 151 2.44 -25.38 -18.07
N GLY A 152 3.44 -24.93 -17.29
CA GLY A 152 4.54 -24.07 -17.77
C GLY A 152 4.21 -22.58 -17.86
N ALA A 153 2.95 -22.18 -17.68
CA ALA A 153 2.54 -20.79 -17.59
C ALA A 153 2.31 -20.36 -16.13
N LEU A 154 2.60 -19.11 -15.82
CA LEU A 154 2.19 -18.51 -14.55
C LEU A 154 0.72 -18.06 -14.68
N ARG A 155 -0.13 -18.58 -13.80
CA ARG A 155 -1.57 -18.26 -13.76
C ARG A 155 -1.84 -17.30 -12.63
N VAL A 156 -2.64 -16.26 -12.88
CA VAL A 156 -2.95 -15.20 -11.92
C VAL A 156 -4.46 -15.14 -11.69
N ALA A 157 -4.87 -15.10 -10.41
CA ALA A 157 -6.26 -15.01 -10.01
C ALA A 157 -6.48 -13.79 -9.09
N PRO A 158 -7.70 -13.20 -9.04
CA PRO A 158 -7.96 -12.05 -8.18
C PRO A 158 -7.93 -12.44 -6.70
N TYR A 159 -7.41 -11.55 -5.85
CA TYR A 159 -7.42 -11.75 -4.39
C TYR A 159 -8.84 -11.84 -3.82
N HIS A 160 -9.72 -10.93 -4.23
CA HIS A 160 -11.15 -10.98 -3.96
C HIS A 160 -11.87 -11.74 -5.08
N THR A 161 -12.40 -12.92 -4.74
CA THR A 161 -13.18 -13.76 -5.66
C THR A 161 -14.66 -13.37 -5.73
N ALA A 162 -15.12 -12.57 -4.77
CA ALA A 162 -16.47 -12.00 -4.72
C ALA A 162 -16.40 -10.47 -4.61
N PRO A 163 -17.44 -9.74 -5.05
CA PRO A 163 -17.50 -8.29 -4.87
C PRO A 163 -17.30 -7.91 -3.40
N HIS A 164 -16.26 -7.12 -3.13
CA HIS A 164 -15.92 -6.68 -1.78
C HIS A 164 -16.71 -5.43 -1.34
N GLY A 165 -17.50 -4.81 -2.22
CA GLY A 165 -18.40 -3.70 -1.88
C GLY A 165 -17.73 -2.34 -1.66
N CYS A 166 -16.41 -2.22 -1.88
CA CYS A 166 -15.73 -0.92 -1.88
C CYS A 166 -15.94 -0.21 -3.23
N ARG A 167 -16.23 1.09 -3.19
CA ARG A 167 -16.49 1.90 -4.39
C ARG A 167 -15.23 2.52 -5.01
N HIS A 168 -14.11 2.48 -4.30
CA HIS A 168 -12.85 3.13 -4.70
C HIS A 168 -11.82 2.16 -5.28
N CYS A 169 -11.88 0.90 -4.88
CA CYS A 169 -10.91 -0.13 -5.25
C CYS A 169 -11.35 -0.91 -6.50
N PRO A 170 -10.37 -1.44 -7.27
CA PRO A 170 -10.68 -2.37 -8.34
C PRO A 170 -11.26 -3.67 -7.76
N SER A 171 -12.00 -4.42 -8.58
CA SER A 171 -12.74 -5.60 -8.12
C SER A 171 -11.87 -6.74 -7.58
N ASN A 172 -10.59 -6.77 -7.96
CA ASN A 172 -9.67 -7.84 -7.59
C ASN A 172 -9.09 -7.67 -6.18
N LEU A 173 -8.88 -6.44 -5.67
CA LEU A 173 -8.22 -6.21 -4.39
C LEU A 173 -8.63 -4.87 -3.76
N CYS A 174 -9.08 -4.92 -2.50
CA CYS A 174 -9.31 -3.74 -1.68
C CYS A 174 -8.25 -3.68 -0.58
N LYS A 175 -7.16 -2.94 -0.83
CA LYS A 175 -6.03 -2.83 0.11
C LYS A 175 -6.45 -2.34 1.52
N GLY A 176 -7.44 -1.45 1.59
CA GLY A 176 -8.00 -0.98 2.87
C GLY A 176 -8.71 -2.06 3.67
N GLN A 177 -9.48 -2.93 3.01
CA GLN A 177 -10.12 -4.08 3.67
C GLN A 177 -9.09 -5.12 4.11
N VAL A 178 -8.06 -5.36 3.31
CA VAL A 178 -6.95 -6.24 3.68
C VAL A 178 -6.23 -5.72 4.91
N LEU A 179 -5.87 -4.43 4.94
CA LEU A 179 -5.23 -3.80 6.10
C LEU A 179 -6.10 -3.91 7.35
N ALA A 180 -7.40 -3.60 7.24
CA ALA A 180 -8.32 -3.70 8.36
C ALA A 180 -8.44 -5.14 8.89
N SER A 181 -8.48 -6.12 7.99
CA SER A 181 -8.54 -7.55 8.35
C SER A 181 -7.26 -8.03 9.01
N LEU A 182 -6.08 -7.57 8.54
CA LEU A 182 -4.79 -7.84 9.16
C LEU A 182 -4.76 -7.32 10.60
N LEU A 183 -5.12 -6.05 10.81
CA LEU A 183 -5.16 -5.44 12.15
C LEU A 183 -6.12 -6.19 13.09
N GLN A 184 -7.30 -6.60 12.59
CA GLN A 184 -8.26 -7.37 13.38
C GLN A 184 -7.73 -8.77 13.74
N ARG A 185 -7.13 -9.49 12.79
CA ARG A 185 -6.54 -10.82 13.04
C ARG A 185 -5.43 -10.74 14.09
N GLN A 186 -4.53 -9.77 13.96
CA GLN A 186 -3.43 -9.58 14.89
C GLN A 186 -3.94 -9.21 16.29
N ALA A 187 -4.93 -8.31 16.39
CA ALA A 187 -5.56 -7.96 17.66
C ALA A 187 -6.26 -9.15 18.33
N ALA A 188 -6.92 -10.02 17.55
CA ALA A 188 -7.53 -11.24 18.04
C ALA A 188 -6.48 -12.26 18.54
N ALA A 189 -5.27 -12.25 17.97
CA ALA A 189 -4.12 -13.00 18.44
C ALA A 189 -3.39 -12.35 19.63
N GLY A 190 -3.92 -11.26 20.20
CA GLY A 190 -3.34 -10.55 21.34
C GLY A 190 -2.24 -9.54 20.98
N LEU A 191 -1.96 -9.34 19.69
CA LEU A 191 -0.97 -8.39 19.19
C LEU A 191 -1.66 -7.09 18.77
N ARG A 192 -1.27 -5.97 19.38
CA ARG A 192 -1.76 -4.64 19.01
C ARG A 192 -0.62 -3.77 18.53
N TYR A 193 -0.84 -3.09 17.42
CA TYR A 193 0.06 -2.06 16.91
C TYR A 193 -0.28 -0.72 17.53
N ASP A 194 0.70 0.02 18.02
CA ASP A 194 0.50 1.38 18.53
C ASP A 194 0.36 2.40 17.41
N ARG A 195 0.82 2.05 16.21
CA ARG A 195 0.70 2.84 14.99
C ARG A 195 0.91 2.02 13.72
N VAL A 196 0.41 2.57 12.62
CA VAL A 196 0.60 2.03 11.26
C VAL A 196 1.21 3.11 10.37
N LEU A 197 2.28 2.75 9.68
CA LEU A 197 2.86 3.51 8.59
C LEU A 197 2.45 2.82 7.29
N TYR A 198 1.85 3.55 6.36
CA TYR A 198 1.49 3.01 5.05
C TYR A 198 2.27 3.75 3.96
N VAL A 199 2.86 3.03 3.02
CA VAL A 199 3.56 3.60 1.87
C VAL A 199 2.85 3.20 0.58
N GLY A 200 2.58 4.18 -0.28
CA GLY A 200 1.93 3.94 -1.58
C GLY A 200 2.10 5.10 -2.56
N ASP A 201 1.77 4.86 -3.82
CA ASP A 201 1.83 5.84 -4.91
C ASP A 201 0.47 5.97 -5.65
N GLY A 202 -0.31 4.90 -5.69
CA GLY A 202 -1.41 4.73 -6.61
C GLY A 202 -2.81 4.95 -6.03
N LYS A 203 -3.81 5.00 -6.92
CA LYS A 203 -5.23 5.09 -6.54
C LYS A 203 -5.66 3.92 -5.63
N GLY A 204 -5.07 2.74 -5.81
CA GLY A 204 -5.34 1.56 -4.97
C GLY A 204 -5.05 1.79 -3.48
N ASP A 205 -4.14 2.72 -3.19
CA ASP A 205 -3.66 3.05 -1.85
C ASP A 205 -4.48 4.12 -1.14
N TYR A 206 -5.43 4.74 -1.84
CA TYR A 206 -6.33 5.72 -1.23
C TYR A 206 -7.19 5.09 -0.14
N CYS A 207 -7.69 3.87 -0.36
CA CYS A 207 -8.56 3.18 0.58
C CYS A 207 -7.90 2.90 1.95
N PRO A 208 -6.70 2.28 2.03
CA PRO A 208 -5.99 2.14 3.30
C PRO A 208 -5.56 3.50 3.89
N SER A 209 -5.19 4.47 3.04
CA SER A 209 -4.86 5.83 3.51
C SER A 209 -6.05 6.50 4.21
N ALA A 210 -7.23 6.46 3.60
CA ALA A 210 -8.46 7.02 4.17
C ALA A 210 -8.85 6.32 5.49
N LEU A 211 -8.68 4.99 5.56
CA LEU A 211 -8.87 4.25 6.81
C LEU A 211 -7.96 4.77 7.93
N LEU A 212 -6.67 4.99 7.65
CA LEU A 212 -5.70 5.45 8.65
C LEU A 212 -5.89 6.93 9.03
N LEU A 213 -6.27 7.77 8.06
CA LEU A 213 -6.43 9.21 8.26
C LEU A 213 -7.74 9.56 8.97
N HIS A 214 -8.85 8.90 8.62
CA HIS A 214 -10.20 9.28 9.07
C HIS A 214 -10.86 8.26 10.02
N GLY A 215 -10.28 7.06 10.14
CA GLY A 215 -10.83 5.97 10.95
C GLY A 215 -11.96 5.20 10.26
N SER A 216 -12.34 4.07 10.84
CA SER A 216 -13.28 3.10 10.23
C SER A 216 -14.68 3.66 9.94
N GLN A 217 -15.22 4.51 10.82
CA GLN A 217 -16.55 5.09 10.65
C GLN A 217 -16.64 5.98 9.39
N HIS A 218 -15.68 6.88 9.22
CA HIS A 218 -15.60 7.74 8.03
C HIS A 218 -15.25 6.93 6.78
N TRP A 219 -14.36 5.94 6.92
CA TRP A 219 -13.98 5.06 5.82
C TRP A 219 -15.18 4.30 5.24
N HIS A 220 -16.06 3.72 6.06
CA HIS A 220 -17.28 3.06 5.58
C HIS A 220 -18.24 4.06 4.92
N ALA A 221 -18.46 5.23 5.54
CA ALA A 221 -19.32 6.27 4.98
C ALA A 221 -18.81 6.78 3.61
N ALA A 222 -17.48 6.83 3.43
CA ALA A 222 -16.84 7.19 2.17
C ALA A 222 -16.89 6.08 1.11
N GLY A 223 -17.46 4.91 1.40
CA GLY A 223 -17.55 3.78 0.45
C GLY A 223 -16.45 2.74 0.60
N GLY A 224 -15.77 2.69 1.74
CA GLY A 224 -14.91 1.59 2.17
C GLY A 224 -15.71 0.32 2.48
N ALA A 225 -15.18 -0.84 2.12
CA ALA A 225 -15.85 -2.12 2.33
C ALA A 225 -16.06 -2.41 3.82
N ALA A 226 -17.22 -2.93 4.21
CA ALA A 226 -17.40 -3.49 5.54
C ALA A 226 -16.44 -4.66 5.76
N ILE A 227 -15.87 -4.80 6.95
CA ILE A 227 -15.19 -6.06 7.28
C ILE A 227 -16.28 -7.11 7.42
N ALA A 228 -16.33 -8.07 6.49
CA ALA A 228 -17.28 -9.16 6.58
C ALA A 228 -16.95 -10.03 7.80
N ALA A 229 -17.94 -10.25 8.67
CA ALA A 229 -17.85 -11.23 9.74
C ALA A 229 -17.63 -12.61 9.12
N GLY A 230 -16.46 -13.21 9.36
CA GLY A 230 -16.16 -14.58 8.93
C GLY A 230 -15.38 -14.74 7.63
N CYS A 231 -14.75 -13.69 7.09
CA CYS A 231 -13.68 -13.89 6.10
C CYS A 231 -12.45 -14.50 6.81
N ALA A 232 -12.49 -15.82 7.03
CA ALA A 232 -11.26 -16.59 7.07
C ALA A 232 -10.51 -16.23 5.79
N ALA A 233 -9.38 -15.54 5.93
CA ALA A 233 -8.45 -15.41 4.83
C ALA A 233 -8.23 -16.82 4.30
N SER A 234 -8.44 -17.03 3.01
CA SER A 234 -7.89 -18.18 2.30
C SER A 234 -6.44 -18.29 2.76
N SER A 235 -6.14 -19.29 3.59
CA SER A 235 -4.78 -19.57 4.02
C SER A 235 -3.94 -19.66 2.77
N ASN A 236 -2.99 -18.74 2.61
CA ASN A 236 -2.00 -18.83 1.56
C ASN A 236 -1.21 -20.13 1.79
N PRO A 237 -1.21 -21.13 0.89
CA PRO A 237 -0.53 -22.40 1.14
C PRO A 237 1.01 -22.30 1.14
N ALA A 238 1.58 -21.09 1.07
CA ALA A 238 3.02 -20.86 0.91
C ALA A 238 3.73 -20.25 2.14
N THR A 239 3.12 -20.13 3.32
CA THR A 239 3.86 -19.71 4.53
C THR A 239 4.20 -20.89 5.44
N ASN A 240 5.49 -20.99 5.76
CA ASN A 240 6.12 -22.06 6.54
C ASN A 240 5.39 -22.38 7.86
N GLY A 241 5.39 -23.67 8.18
CA GLY A 241 4.60 -24.27 9.25
C GLY A 241 4.81 -23.68 10.65
N ALA A 242 3.69 -23.32 11.27
CA ALA A 242 3.45 -23.46 12.69
C ALA A 242 1.96 -23.79 12.87
N ALA A 243 1.67 -24.90 13.53
CA ALA A 243 0.32 -25.40 13.76
C ALA A 243 -0.52 -24.39 14.57
N ALA A 244 -1.68 -23.99 14.04
CA ALA A 244 -2.69 -23.26 14.80
C ALA A 244 -3.81 -24.23 15.19
N THR A 245 -3.78 -24.74 16.42
CA THR A 245 -4.92 -25.42 17.05
C THR A 245 -5.81 -24.43 17.80
N ALA A 246 -7.09 -24.43 17.42
CA ALA A 246 -8.32 -24.14 18.19
C ALA A 246 -8.41 -22.88 19.08
N ALA A 247 -9.33 -21.98 18.74
CA ALA A 247 -10.21 -21.32 19.73
C ALA A 247 -11.52 -20.82 19.07
N GLN A 248 -12.65 -21.21 19.65
CA GLN A 248 -14.01 -20.91 19.24
C GLN A 248 -14.57 -19.66 19.94
N ARG A 249 -15.47 -18.97 19.21
CA ARG A 249 -16.65 -18.18 19.62
C ARG A 249 -16.41 -16.97 20.54
N GLY A 250 -16.34 -15.80 19.91
CA GLY A 250 -16.59 -14.48 20.52
C GLY A 250 -17.56 -13.66 19.66
N ASP A 251 -18.36 -12.81 20.30
CA ASP A 251 -19.54 -12.13 19.75
C ASP A 251 -19.36 -11.45 18.38
N SER A 252 -20.26 -11.78 17.46
CA SER A 252 -20.24 -11.50 16.02
C SER A 252 -20.72 -10.10 15.63
N ASN A 253 -20.53 -9.07 16.47
CA ASN A 253 -20.99 -7.72 16.16
C ASN A 253 -20.08 -6.60 16.68
N ALA A 254 -18.82 -6.90 17.02
CA ALA A 254 -17.88 -5.88 17.44
C ALA A 254 -17.43 -5.04 16.22
N PRO A 255 -17.57 -3.70 16.24
CA PRO A 255 -17.01 -2.86 15.20
C PRO A 255 -15.50 -3.08 15.12
N ALA A 256 -14.96 -3.05 13.90
CA ALA A 256 -13.52 -3.14 13.67
C ALA A 256 -12.78 -2.21 14.64
N PRO A 257 -11.76 -2.68 15.38
CA PRO A 257 -10.99 -1.80 16.23
C PRO A 257 -10.49 -0.65 15.36
N ALA A 258 -10.84 0.59 15.73
CA ALA A 258 -10.29 1.76 15.07
C ALA A 258 -8.77 1.60 15.04
N PRO A 259 -8.08 1.90 13.92
CA PRO A 259 -6.63 1.80 13.87
C PRO A 259 -6.08 2.58 15.06
N CYS A 260 -5.37 1.85 15.94
CA CYS A 260 -4.94 2.33 17.24
C CYS A 260 -4.18 3.64 17.06
N GLY A 261 -4.37 4.60 17.97
CA GLY A 261 -3.52 5.78 18.02
C GLY A 261 -3.59 6.66 16.76
N SER A 262 -4.76 7.07 16.28
CA SER A 262 -4.89 7.83 15.02
C SER A 262 -3.85 8.97 14.83
N GLY A 263 -3.39 9.63 15.91
CA GLY A 263 -2.35 10.67 15.86
C GLY A 263 -0.94 10.22 15.45
N SER A 264 -0.57 8.95 15.61
CA SER A 264 0.75 8.39 15.31
C SER A 264 0.84 7.68 13.95
N ASN A 265 -0.29 7.44 13.28
CA ASN A 265 -0.29 6.87 11.93
C ASN A 265 0.29 7.85 10.91
N ARG A 266 0.94 7.32 9.87
CA ARG A 266 1.46 8.10 8.73
C ARG A 266 1.14 7.41 7.42
N VAL A 267 0.87 8.22 6.41
CA VAL A 267 0.75 7.79 5.01
C VAL A 267 1.88 8.45 4.23
N PHE A 268 2.81 7.66 3.72
CA PHE A 268 3.89 8.09 2.85
C PHE A 268 3.40 7.99 1.40
N ALA A 269 3.12 9.13 0.78
CA ALA A 269 2.54 9.20 -0.55
C ALA A 269 3.60 9.68 -1.54
N ARG A 270 3.87 8.87 -2.58
CA ARG A 270 4.78 9.29 -3.66
C ARG A 270 4.18 10.49 -4.38
N GLU A 271 4.98 11.51 -4.67
CA GLU A 271 4.49 12.73 -5.33
C GLU A 271 4.43 12.58 -6.86
N SER A 272 5.49 12.01 -7.44
CA SER A 272 5.64 11.82 -8.88
C SER A 272 6.46 10.59 -9.23
N TYR A 273 6.18 10.02 -10.39
CA TYR A 273 7.00 8.99 -11.01
C TYR A 273 8.29 9.60 -11.60
N PRO A 274 9.29 8.78 -11.99
CA PRO A 274 10.54 9.28 -12.58
C PRO A 274 10.36 10.09 -13.87
N ASP A 275 9.25 9.91 -14.59
CA ASP A 275 8.89 10.68 -15.78
C ASP A 275 8.27 12.05 -15.46
N GLY A 276 8.11 12.39 -14.18
CA GLY A 276 7.55 13.64 -13.69
C GLY A 276 6.02 13.67 -13.65
N LEU A 277 5.32 12.59 -14.03
CA LEU A 277 3.87 12.51 -13.89
C LEU A 277 3.48 12.40 -12.41
N PRO A 278 2.43 13.12 -11.96
CA PRO A 278 2.01 13.06 -10.57
C PRO A 278 1.41 11.70 -10.24
N CYS A 279 1.79 11.15 -9.09
CA CYS A 279 1.22 9.92 -8.58
C CYS A 279 -0.20 10.16 -8.06
N SER A 280 -1.10 9.23 -8.39
CA SER A 280 -2.53 9.43 -8.17
C SER A 280 -2.92 9.49 -6.69
N LEU A 281 -2.24 8.77 -5.79
CA LEU A 281 -2.49 8.85 -4.35
C LEU A 281 -2.30 10.28 -3.84
N TRP A 282 -1.17 10.90 -4.20
CA TRP A 282 -0.83 12.25 -3.79
C TRP A 282 -1.86 13.27 -4.27
N VAL A 283 -2.27 13.18 -5.54
CA VAL A 283 -3.30 14.05 -6.11
C VAL A 283 -4.61 13.91 -5.32
N MET A 284 -5.07 12.67 -5.10
CA MET A 284 -6.33 12.41 -4.39
C MET A 284 -6.32 12.95 -2.96
N LEU A 285 -5.26 12.70 -2.19
CA LEU A 285 -5.13 13.17 -0.80
C LEU A 285 -5.08 14.71 -0.71
N ARG A 286 -4.42 15.38 -1.67
CA ARG A 286 -4.40 16.85 -1.72
C ARG A 286 -5.74 17.45 -2.10
N THR A 287 -6.44 16.87 -3.07
CA THR A 287 -7.77 17.33 -3.47
C THR A 287 -8.77 17.19 -2.32
N GLU A 288 -8.72 16.08 -1.58
CA GLU A 288 -9.55 15.88 -0.39
C GLU A 288 -9.25 16.94 0.70
N ALA A 289 -7.96 17.17 0.99
CA ALA A 289 -7.55 18.19 1.94
C ALA A 289 -8.03 19.61 1.55
N ALA A 290 -7.94 19.94 0.25
CA ALA A 290 -8.40 21.23 -0.28
C ALA A 290 -9.93 21.39 -0.21
N GLY A 291 -10.68 20.34 -0.51
CA GLY A 291 -12.15 20.33 -0.40
C GLY A 291 -12.64 20.50 1.04
N ASN A 292 -11.93 19.92 2.01
CA ASN A 292 -12.27 20.04 3.43
C ASN A 292 -11.91 21.42 4.02
N SER A 293 -10.99 22.17 3.39
CA SER A 293 -10.71 23.58 3.74
C SER A 293 -11.71 24.58 3.14
N GLY A 294 -12.61 24.15 2.24
CA GLY A 294 -13.57 25.02 1.55
C GLY A 294 -15.00 25.01 2.10
N SER A 295 -15.34 24.15 3.08
CA SER A 295 -16.70 24.06 3.64
C SER A 295 -16.93 25.02 4.81
N GLY A 296 -16.59 26.29 4.62
CA GLY A 296 -16.87 27.38 5.55
C GLY A 296 -17.57 28.52 4.82
N SER A 297 -18.85 28.72 5.14
CA SER A 297 -19.73 29.85 4.74
C SER A 297 -20.12 29.96 3.26
N GLY A 298 -21.43 29.87 3.00
CA GLY A 298 -22.04 30.14 1.71
C GLY A 298 -23.53 29.83 1.70
N GLY A 299 -24.28 30.51 2.57
CA GLY A 299 -25.74 30.47 2.55
C GLY A 299 -26.30 31.14 1.30
N SER A 300 -27.27 30.44 0.69
CA SER A 300 -28.37 30.89 -0.19
C SER A 300 -28.34 32.31 -0.78
N SER A 301 -28.41 32.40 -2.11
CA SER A 301 -29.57 33.02 -2.79
C SER A 301 -29.63 32.61 -4.28
N ALA A 302 -30.86 32.55 -4.79
CA ALA A 302 -31.25 32.16 -6.14
C ALA A 302 -31.26 33.36 -7.11
N GLY A 303 -31.15 33.10 -8.42
CA GLY A 303 -31.47 34.07 -9.48
C GLY A 303 -30.92 33.65 -10.84
N GLY A 304 -31.78 33.35 -11.81
CA GLY A 304 -31.42 32.72 -13.08
C GLY A 304 -31.02 33.66 -14.23
N GLY A 305 -30.93 33.09 -15.44
CA GLY A 305 -30.98 33.84 -16.71
C GLY A 305 -29.77 33.71 -17.64
N SER A 306 -29.87 32.78 -18.58
CA SER A 306 -29.47 32.85 -20.01
C SER A 306 -28.13 33.46 -20.49
N SER A 307 -27.44 32.61 -21.30
CA SER A 307 -26.89 32.86 -22.65
C SER A 307 -25.53 33.53 -22.89
N SER A 308 -24.79 32.86 -23.78
CA SER A 308 -23.74 33.31 -24.72
C SER A 308 -22.30 33.54 -24.23
N THR A 309 -21.42 32.66 -24.72
CA THR A 309 -19.99 32.83 -25.01
C THR A 309 -19.78 33.46 -26.41
N PRO A 310 -18.55 33.75 -26.86
CA PRO A 310 -17.38 34.33 -26.17
C PRO A 310 -16.72 35.45 -27.03
N THR A 311 -15.69 36.13 -26.52
CA THR A 311 -14.33 36.25 -27.13
C THR A 311 -13.59 37.53 -26.74
N SER A 312 -12.27 37.37 -26.68
CA SER A 312 -11.18 38.36 -26.76
C SER A 312 -10.82 39.15 -25.49
N GLY A 313 -9.51 39.30 -25.27
CA GLY A 313 -8.96 40.29 -24.34
C GLY A 313 -7.73 39.80 -23.59
N GLN A 314 -6.56 40.09 -24.13
CA GLN A 314 -5.24 39.81 -23.56
C GLN A 314 -4.95 40.60 -22.27
N ALA A 315 -4.05 39.98 -21.48
CA ALA A 315 -2.90 40.55 -20.79
C ALA A 315 -3.07 41.51 -19.59
N ALA A 316 -2.27 41.17 -18.57
CA ALA A 316 -1.28 42.03 -17.88
C ALA A 316 -1.39 42.02 -16.36
N ALA A 317 -0.22 41.80 -15.76
CA ALA A 317 0.08 41.71 -14.35
C ALA A 317 0.11 43.07 -13.63
N ALA A 318 -0.11 43.04 -12.31
CA ALA A 318 0.61 43.77 -11.25
C ALA A 318 -0.24 43.65 -9.96
N ALA A 319 0.18 42.92 -8.93
CA ALA A 319 1.19 43.24 -7.94
C ALA A 319 0.76 44.29 -6.89
N ALA A 320 0.74 43.80 -5.64
CA ALA A 320 1.03 44.46 -4.36
C ALA A 320 -0.08 45.20 -3.59
N GLY A 321 -0.23 44.81 -2.32
CA GLY A 321 -0.33 45.79 -1.23
C GLY A 321 -1.29 45.47 -0.08
N GLY A 322 -0.73 45.01 1.07
CA GLY A 322 -1.30 45.15 2.43
C GLY A 322 -2.42 44.16 2.80
N GLU A 323 -2.55 43.65 4.01
CA GLU A 323 -1.89 43.93 5.28
C GLU A 323 -2.20 42.75 6.22
N ALA A 324 -1.24 42.45 7.10
CA ALA A 324 -1.36 41.39 8.08
C ALA A 324 -2.44 41.72 9.13
N ALA A 325 -3.36 40.79 9.37
CA ALA A 325 -4.15 40.75 10.59
C ALA A 325 -4.31 39.31 11.06
N ALA A 326 -4.00 39.11 12.34
CA ALA A 326 -3.85 37.84 13.01
C ALA A 326 -5.09 36.94 12.96
N ALA A 327 -4.87 35.67 12.62
CA ALA A 327 -5.76 34.57 12.97
C ALA A 327 -4.92 33.33 13.27
N GLY A 328 -4.28 33.35 14.45
CA GLY A 328 -3.79 32.14 15.07
C GLY A 328 -4.98 31.30 15.53
N HIS A 329 -5.24 30.18 14.87
CA HIS A 329 -5.77 28.90 15.41
C HIS A 329 -6.28 28.01 14.26
N ALA A 330 -5.36 27.42 13.49
CA ALA A 330 -5.66 26.26 12.64
C ALA A 330 -4.44 25.34 12.45
N ALA A 331 -3.58 25.23 13.46
CA ALA A 331 -2.50 24.24 13.48
C ALA A 331 -3.04 22.97 14.16
N GLY A 332 -3.55 22.00 13.39
CA GLY A 332 -4.03 20.77 14.03
C GLY A 332 -4.35 19.55 13.15
N ARG A 333 -4.44 19.65 11.82
CA ARG A 333 -4.92 18.52 11.00
C ARG A 333 -4.17 18.25 9.68
N GLN A 334 -2.98 18.80 9.47
CA GLN A 334 -2.17 18.53 8.25
C GLN A 334 -1.01 17.54 8.42
N ALA A 335 -0.73 17.03 9.63
CA ALA A 335 0.52 16.28 9.92
C ALA A 335 0.40 14.73 9.86
N ARG A 336 -0.29 14.16 8.86
CA ARG A 336 -0.42 12.69 8.72
C ARG A 336 -0.03 12.10 7.35
N VAL A 337 0.02 12.93 6.31
CA VAL A 337 0.54 12.54 5.00
C VAL A 337 1.94 13.09 4.86
N VAL A 338 2.89 12.23 4.49
CA VAL A 338 4.29 12.57 4.28
C VAL A 338 4.59 12.37 2.79
N PRO A 339 4.81 13.44 2.02
CA PRO A 339 5.23 13.29 0.63
C PRO A 339 6.64 12.71 0.54
N TRP A 340 6.92 12.03 -0.55
CA TRP A 340 8.28 11.66 -0.96
C TRP A 340 8.36 11.62 -2.48
N SER A 341 9.53 11.91 -3.02
CA SER A 341 9.75 11.90 -4.47
C SER A 341 10.81 10.89 -4.90
N GLN A 342 11.83 10.66 -4.06
CA GLN A 342 12.93 9.74 -4.37
C GLN A 342 13.03 8.61 -3.33
N PRO A 343 13.41 7.38 -3.71
CA PRO A 343 13.53 6.26 -2.79
C PRO A 343 14.49 6.48 -1.61
N GLU A 344 15.61 7.17 -1.82
CA GLU A 344 16.58 7.50 -0.77
C GLU A 344 16.01 8.50 0.25
N GLU A 345 15.18 9.43 -0.20
CA GLU A 345 14.46 10.36 0.68
C GLU A 345 13.47 9.58 1.55
N LEU A 346 12.66 8.71 0.94
CA LEU A 346 11.73 7.84 1.65
C LEU A 346 12.45 6.96 2.68
N ALA A 347 13.58 6.36 2.31
CA ALA A 347 14.39 5.56 3.22
C ALA A 347 14.82 6.39 4.44
N GLY A 348 15.34 7.61 4.23
CA GLY A 348 15.72 8.51 5.32
C GLY A 348 14.55 8.92 6.22
N LEU A 349 13.39 9.22 5.62
CA LEU A 349 12.17 9.55 6.35
C LEU A 349 11.71 8.38 7.22
N LEU A 350 11.71 7.16 6.68
CA LEU A 350 11.31 5.96 7.41
C LEU A 350 12.31 5.58 8.50
N LEU A 351 13.62 5.70 8.26
CA LEU A 351 14.64 5.48 9.31
C LEU A 351 14.42 6.43 10.49
N LYS A 352 14.15 7.72 10.22
CA LYS A 352 13.83 8.71 11.26
C LYS A 352 12.53 8.38 11.98
N GLU A 353 11.48 8.06 11.22
CA GLU A 353 10.15 7.76 11.77
C GLU A 353 10.19 6.50 12.64
N LEU A 354 11.00 5.49 12.27
CA LEU A 354 11.17 4.22 12.98
C LEU A 354 12.27 4.26 14.05
N GLN A 355 13.01 5.36 14.19
CA GLN A 355 14.13 5.52 15.13
C GLN A 355 15.25 4.48 14.90
N LEU A 356 15.58 4.24 13.62
CA LEU A 356 16.62 3.30 13.15
C LEU A 356 17.86 3.99 12.54
N SER A 357 17.98 5.30 12.74
CA SER A 357 19.07 6.14 12.24
C SER A 357 20.39 5.83 12.92
#